data_AF-A0A7Z1N8B9-F1
#
_entry.id   AF-A0A7Z1N8B9-F1
#
_cell.length_a   1.000
_cell.length_b   1.000
_cell.length_c   1.000
_cell.angle_alpha   90.00
_cell.angle_beta   90.00
_cell.angle_gamma   90.00
#
_symmetry.space_group_name_H-M   'P 1'
#
loop_
_entity.id
_entity.type
_entity.pdbx_description
1 polymer ?
#
loop_
_entity_poly.entity_id
_entity_poly.type
_entity_poly.pdbx_seq_one_letter_code
_entity_poly.pdbx_strand_id
1 'polypeptide(L)'
;KYVLENTTPTKVLNRFKEVYSIFSDVLGVPLKSKETEELLDEDIEQLIEERNEARKNKDFARADEIRDMLKARHIILEDTPQGVRFKRG
;
A
#
# COMPACT_ATOMS: atom_id res chain seq x y z
N LYS A 1 -23.48 -24.97 -16.79
CA LYS A 1 -22.07 -25.25 -17.15
C LYS A 1 -21.43 -23.92 -17.50
N TYR A 2 -20.78 -23.26 -16.55
CA TYR A 2 -19.97 -22.07 -16.84
C TYR A 2 -18.64 -22.56 -17.40
N VAL A 3 -18.34 -22.12 -18.62
CA VAL A 3 -17.16 -22.52 -19.39
C VAL A 3 -15.95 -21.84 -18.76
N LEU A 4 -15.29 -22.58 -17.86
CA LEU A 4 -13.92 -22.33 -17.43
C LEU A 4 -12.99 -22.87 -18.53
N GLU A 5 -12.81 -22.12 -19.61
CA GLU A 5 -11.79 -22.40 -20.63
C GLU A 5 -10.87 -21.19 -20.79
N ASN A 6 -9.84 -21.14 -19.94
CA ASN A 6 -8.44 -20.87 -20.28
C ASN A 6 -8.12 -19.86 -21.40
N THR A 7 -8.82 -18.72 -21.50
CA THR A 7 -8.48 -17.68 -22.47
C THR A 7 -8.87 -16.28 -21.97
N THR A 8 -8.28 -15.82 -20.88
CA THR A 8 -7.96 -14.38 -20.79
C THR A 8 -6.54 -14.19 -21.29
N PRO A 9 -6.30 -14.11 -22.61
CA PRO A 9 -5.00 -13.74 -23.12
C PRO A 9 -4.65 -12.38 -22.50
N THR A 10 -3.42 -12.23 -21.99
CA THR A 10 -2.93 -11.01 -21.34
C THR A 10 -3.24 -9.74 -22.16
N LYS A 11 -3.31 -9.89 -23.49
CA LYS A 11 -3.75 -8.86 -24.43
C LYS A 11 -5.15 -8.30 -24.15
N VAL A 12 -6.14 -9.15 -23.84
CA VAL A 12 -7.51 -8.74 -23.54
C VAL A 12 -7.59 -8.03 -22.20
N LEU A 13 -6.86 -8.51 -21.19
CA LEU A 13 -6.78 -7.85 -19.88
C LEU A 13 -6.13 -6.46 -19.98
N ASN A 14 -5.04 -6.34 -20.76
CA ASN A 14 -4.40 -5.04 -20.99
C ASN A 14 -5.34 -4.08 -21.72
N ARG A 15 -6.07 -4.56 -22.72
CA ARG A 15 -7.02 -3.71 -23.44
C ARG A 15 -8.20 -3.29 -22.56
N PHE A 16 -8.63 -4.16 -21.64
CA PHE A 16 -9.64 -3.83 -20.65
C PHE A 16 -9.14 -2.76 -19.66
N LYS A 17 -7.89 -2.87 -19.16
CA LYS A 17 -7.27 -1.85 -18.30
C LYS A 17 -7.24 -0.47 -18.97
N GLU A 18 -6.86 -0.39 -20.26
CA GLU A 18 -6.81 0.87 -21.00
C GLU A 18 -8.19 1.51 -21.19
N VAL A 19 -9.18 0.72 -21.63
CA VAL A 19 -10.55 1.21 -21.80
C VAL A 19 -11.13 1.67 -20.46
N TYR A 20 -10.87 0.91 -19.40
CA TYR A 20 -11.34 1.23 -18.05
C TYR A 20 -10.67 2.49 -17.49
N SER A 21 -9.39 2.76 -17.81
CA SER A 21 -8.72 4.01 -17.46
C SER A 21 -9.37 5.23 -18.12
N ILE A 22 -9.74 5.13 -19.40
CA ILE A 22 -10.44 6.21 -20.10
C ILE A 22 -11.80 6.49 -19.45
N PHE A 23 -12.56 5.45 -19.11
CA PHE A 23 -13.82 5.61 -18.39
C PHE A 23 -13.63 6.20 -16.99
N SER A 24 -12.59 5.78 -16.28
CA SER A 24 -12.21 6.30 -14.96
C SER A 24 -11.87 7.80 -15.01
N ASP A 25 -11.14 8.26 -16.03
CA ASP A 25 -10.82 9.67 -16.23
C ASP A 25 -12.07 10.51 -16.54
N VAL A 26 -12.94 10.01 -17.43
CA VAL A 26 -14.20 10.69 -17.80
C VAL A 26 -15.16 10.77 -16.61
N LEU A 27 -15.21 9.73 -15.78
CA LEU A 27 -16.06 9.67 -14.60
C LEU A 27 -15.42 10.35 -13.37
N GLY A 28 -14.15 10.78 -13.47
CA GLY A 28 -13.42 11.44 -12.38
C GLY A 28 -13.19 10.54 -11.16
N VAL A 29 -13.18 9.21 -11.35
CA VAL A 29 -12.93 8.24 -10.29
C VAL A 29 -11.52 7.71 -10.46
N PRO A 30 -10.49 8.32 -9.85
CA PRO A 30 -9.11 7.87 -10.02
C PRO A 30 -8.97 6.44 -9.51
N LEU A 31 -8.46 5.57 -10.38
CA LEU A 31 -8.10 4.21 -10.00
C LEU A 31 -6.84 4.26 -9.14
N LYS A 32 -7.02 4.26 -7.82
CA LYS A 32 -5.94 3.82 -6.91
C LYS A 32 -5.72 2.33 -7.17
N SER A 33 -4.71 2.02 -7.97
CA SER A 33 -4.27 0.65 -8.22
C SER A 33 -3.80 0.01 -6.93
N LYS A 34 -4.44 -1.08 -6.52
CA LYS A 34 -4.02 -1.94 -5.40
C LYS A 34 -2.54 -2.37 -5.49
N GLU A 35 -1.99 -2.52 -6.70
CA GLU A 35 -0.58 -2.84 -6.92
C GLU A 35 0.38 -1.77 -6.37
N THR A 36 -0.01 -0.48 -6.43
CA THR A 36 0.72 0.60 -5.76
C THR A 36 0.50 0.55 -4.25
N GLU A 37 -0.67 0.10 -3.80
CA GLU A 37 -0.96 -0.05 -2.38
C GLU A 37 -0.13 -1.16 -1.73
N GLU A 38 0.06 -2.31 -2.38
CA GLU A 38 0.83 -3.43 -1.85
C GLU A 38 2.33 -3.12 -1.71
N LEU A 39 2.95 -2.48 -2.71
CA LEU A 39 4.35 -2.02 -2.62
C LEU A 39 4.54 -0.97 -1.52
N LEU A 40 3.56 -0.07 -1.37
CA LEU A 40 3.56 0.89 -0.27
C LEU A 40 3.41 0.19 1.09
N ASP A 41 2.67 -0.92 1.19
CA ASP A 41 2.49 -1.64 2.44
C ASP A 41 3.78 -2.36 2.89
N GLU A 42 4.53 -2.98 1.97
CA GLU A 42 5.84 -3.58 2.30
C GLU A 42 6.87 -2.54 2.78
N ASP A 43 6.95 -1.39 2.09
CA ASP A 43 7.83 -0.28 2.51
C ASP A 43 7.48 0.23 3.92
N ILE A 44 6.18 0.24 4.26
CA ILE A 44 5.68 0.68 5.56
C ILE A 44 6.01 -0.34 6.64
N GLU A 45 5.83 -1.63 6.37
CA GLU A 45 6.21 -2.70 7.29
C GLU A 45 7.71 -2.67 7.60
N GLN A 46 8.56 -2.46 6.59
CA GLN A 46 10.00 -2.30 6.80
C GLN A 46 10.34 -1.10 7.71
N LEU A 47 9.71 0.06 7.48
CA LEU A 47 9.89 1.23 8.33
C LEU A 47 9.41 0.97 9.77
N ILE A 48 8.30 0.26 9.94
CA ILE A 48 7.79 -0.12 11.26
C ILE A 48 8.77 -1.05 11.99
N GLU A 49 9.36 -2.01 11.28
CA GLU A 49 10.35 -2.92 11.83
C GLU A 49 11.62 -2.17 12.23
N GLU A 50 12.14 -1.28 11.37
CA GLU A 50 13.29 -0.43 11.66
C GLU A 50 13.03 0.48 12.88
N ARG A 51 11.80 1.00 13.05
CA ARG A 51 11.40 1.73 14.27
C ARG A 51 11.47 0.85 15.51
N ASN A 52 11.00 -0.39 15.43
CA ASN A 52 11.00 -1.31 16.57
C ASN A 52 12.43 -1.73 16.94
N GLU A 53 13.29 -1.95 15.96
CA GLU A 53 14.72 -2.18 16.18
C GLU A 53 15.40 -0.95 16.79
N ALA A 54 15.13 0.26 16.29
CA ALA A 54 15.64 1.51 16.85
C ALA A 54 15.22 1.67 18.32
N ARG A 55 13.94 1.41 18.66
CA ARG A 55 13.47 1.42 20.06
C ARG A 55 14.19 0.36 20.92
N LYS A 56 14.43 -0.83 20.38
CA LYS A 56 15.16 -1.91 21.08
C LYS A 56 16.62 -1.55 21.32
N ASN A 57 17.25 -0.86 20.36
CA ASN A 57 18.61 -0.35 20.43
C ASN A 57 18.72 0.97 21.22
N LYS A 58 17.61 1.48 21.79
CA LYS A 58 17.49 2.77 22.51
C LYS A 58 17.86 3.98 21.66
N ASP A 59 17.73 3.86 20.35
CA ASP A 59 18.01 4.92 19.40
C ASP A 59 16.74 5.73 19.13
N PHE A 60 16.40 6.60 20.09
CA PHE A 60 15.15 7.37 20.07
C PHE A 60 15.09 8.40 18.94
N ALA A 61 16.25 8.94 18.52
CA ALA A 61 16.32 9.88 17.41
C ALA A 61 15.87 9.22 16.10
N ARG A 62 16.40 8.03 15.81
CA ARG A 62 16.04 7.24 14.63
C ARG A 62 14.57 6.84 14.63
N ALA A 63 14.03 6.46 15.79
CA ALA A 63 12.61 6.10 15.91
C ALA A 63 11.67 7.29 15.64
N ASP A 64 12.05 8.51 16.05
CA ASP A 64 11.28 9.73 15.77
C ASP A 64 11.39 10.17 14.30
N GLU A 65 12.56 10.02 13.65
CA GLU A 65 12.70 10.25 12.20
C GLU A 65 11.72 9.39 11.39
N ILE A 66 11.68 8.09 11.71
CA ILE A 66 10.80 7.13 11.03
C ILE A 66 9.32 7.47 11.28
N ARG A 67 8.96 7.90 12.49
CA ARG A 67 7.60 8.34 12.82
C ARG A 67 7.17 9.52 11.95
N ASP A 68 8.06 10.48 11.75
CA ASP A 68 7.75 11.67 10.95
C ASP A 68 7.70 11.34 9.45
N MET A 69 8.51 10.39 8.97
CA MET A 69 8.39 9.84 7.61
C MET A 69 7.05 9.15 7.37
N LEU A 70 6.58 8.34 8.33
CA LEU A 70 5.29 7.65 8.25
C LEU A 70 4.12 8.65 8.27
N LYS A 71 4.21 9.70 9.12
CA LYS A 71 3.24 10.81 9.12
C LYS A 71 3.22 11.57 7.80
N ALA A 72 4.37 11.88 7.20
CA ALA A 72 4.45 12.57 5.92
C ALA A 72 3.73 11.80 4.80
N ARG A 73 3.78 10.46 4.87
CA ARG A 73 3.07 9.55 3.96
C ARG A 73 1.57 9.36 4.30
N HIS A 74 1.02 10.14 5.24
CA HIS A 74 -0.38 10.04 5.70
C HIS A 74 -0.73 8.68 6.32
N ILE A 75 0.25 8.04 6.96
CA ILE A 75 0.08 6.76 7.63
C ILE A 75 0.05 7.01 9.12
N ILE A 76 -1.06 6.65 9.74
CA ILE A 76 -1.23 6.73 11.19
C ILE A 76 -0.92 5.35 11.76
N LEU A 77 0.14 5.26 12.57
CA LEU A 77 0.44 4.07 13.34
C LEU A 77 -0.38 4.09 14.64
N GLU A 78 -1.16 3.03 14.84
CA GLU A 78 -1.77 2.67 16.11
C GLU A 78 -0.94 1.55 16.73
N ASP A 79 -0.15 1.88 17.75
CA ASP A 79 0.52 0.88 18.58
C ASP A 79 -0.55 0.16 19.41
N THR A 80 -0.84 -1.11 19.10
CA THR A 80 -1.68 -1.98 19.93
C THR A 80 -0.83 -3.05 20.61
N PRO A 81 -1.26 -3.60 21.76
CA PRO A 81 -0.54 -4.70 22.43
C PRO A 81 -0.38 -5.97 21.57
N GLN A 82 -1.18 -6.10 20.51
CA GLN A 82 -1.19 -7.23 19.57
C GLN A 82 -0.36 -6.98 18.30
N GLY A 83 0.25 -5.80 18.17
CA GLY A 83 1.05 -5.42 17.01
C GLY A 83 0.83 -3.97 16.59
N VAL A 84 1.68 -3.49 15.68
CA VAL A 84 1.54 -2.17 15.07
C VAL A 84 0.49 -2.29 13.97
N ARG A 85 -0.68 -1.67 14.14
CA ARG A 85 -1.66 -1.53 13.05
C ARG A 85 -1.50 -0.14 12.46
N PHE A 86 -1.41 -0.04 11.14
CA PHE A 86 -1.40 1.26 10.48
C PHE A 86 -2.65 1.47 9.65
N LYS A 87 -3.12 2.71 9.59
CA LYS A 87 -4.29 3.12 8.81
C LYS A 87 -3.91 4.30 7.92
N ARG A 88 -4.32 4.23 6.65
CA ARG A 88 -4.19 5.35 5.71
C ARG A 88 -5.34 6.34 5.95
N GLY A 89 -5.01 7.59 6.22
CA GLY A 89 -5.94 8.69 6.48
C GLY A 89 -6.11 9.61 5.28
#